data_AF-A0A2W4M8G6-F1
#
_entry.id   AF-A0A2W4M8G6-F1
#
_cell.length_a   1.000
_cell.length_b   1.000
_cell.length_c   1.000
_cell.angle_alpha   90.00
_cell.angle_beta   90.00
_cell.angle_gamma   90.00
#
_symmetry.space_group_name_H-M   'P 1'
#
loop_
_entity.id
_entity.type
_entity.pdbx_description
1 polymer ?
#
loop_
_entity_poly.entity_id
_entity_poly.type
_entity_poly.pdbx_seq_one_letter_code
_entity_poly.pdbx_strand_id
1 'polypeptide(L)'
;MRDLRQTAEHYRMQAAGGQTFDARREPYAQALRGLRPQLLEEQVKLNDPGASLYLLNSLAQDGWDGLLRYYEGEVYRMRDGPGDAERASTAYAAAVSLPDAPPQAHRAHGYALLKAGAREDGKASLRRYLELAPDASDAAMIEFTLNQ
;
A
#
# COMPACT_ATOMS: atom_id res chain seq x y z
N MET A 1 -4.50 42.40 -1.58
CA MET A 1 -4.38 40.94 -1.80
C MET A 1 -3.33 40.72 -2.88
N ARG A 2 -2.25 39.97 -2.60
CA ARG A 2 -1.22 39.67 -3.61
C ARG A 2 -1.80 38.74 -4.67
N ASP A 3 -1.64 39.11 -5.93
CA ASP A 3 -2.10 38.34 -7.09
C ASP A 3 -1.36 36.99 -7.15
N LEU A 4 -2.12 35.90 -7.03
CA LEU A 4 -1.62 34.53 -7.04
C LEU A 4 -1.05 34.11 -8.40
N ARG A 5 -1.44 34.81 -9.49
CA ARG A 5 -0.91 34.54 -10.84
C ARG A 5 0.51 35.08 -11.02
N GLN A 6 0.76 36.28 -10.49
CA GLN A 6 2.10 36.89 -10.52
C GLN A 6 3.11 36.09 -9.70
N THR A 7 2.65 35.41 -8.64
CA THR A 7 3.52 34.53 -7.83
C THR A 7 3.88 33.24 -8.56
N ALA A 8 2.93 32.60 -9.26
CA ALA A 8 3.20 31.38 -10.03
C ALA A 8 4.16 31.62 -11.22
N GLU A 9 4.04 32.75 -11.92
CA GLU A 9 4.98 33.13 -12.98
C GLU A 9 6.37 33.46 -12.43
N HIS A 10 6.45 34.08 -11.25
CA HIS A 10 7.73 34.36 -10.58
C HIS A 10 8.50 33.08 -10.21
N TYR A 11 7.79 32.04 -9.73
CA TYR A 11 8.41 30.74 -9.46
C TYR A 11 8.84 30.00 -10.74
N ARG A 12 8.07 30.13 -11.83
CA ARG A 12 8.46 29.57 -13.14
C ARG A 12 9.69 30.26 -13.72
N MET A 13 9.84 31.57 -13.54
CA MET A 13 11.04 32.32 -13.94
C MET A 13 12.25 32.02 -13.05
N GLN A 14 12.07 31.83 -11.74
CA GLN A 14 13.19 31.41 -10.86
C GLN A 14 13.67 29.99 -11.17
N ALA A 15 12.77 29.08 -11.54
CA ALA A 15 13.12 27.73 -11.99
C ALA A 15 13.91 27.72 -13.33
N ALA A 16 13.75 28.76 -14.16
CA ALA A 16 14.54 28.92 -15.40
C ALA A 16 16.00 29.34 -15.15
N GLY A 17 16.36 29.72 -13.91
CA GLY A 17 17.70 30.13 -13.49
C GLY A 17 18.65 28.99 -13.11
N GLY A 18 18.43 27.76 -13.59
CA GLY A 18 19.37 26.65 -13.41
C GLY A 18 19.60 26.22 -11.96
N GLN A 19 18.68 26.55 -11.04
CA GLN A 19 18.67 25.92 -9.72
C GLN A 19 18.12 24.51 -9.89
N THR A 20 19.02 23.54 -10.04
CA THR A 20 18.70 22.14 -9.78
C THR A 20 18.31 22.04 -8.31
N PHE A 21 17.01 21.97 -8.03
CA PHE A 21 16.56 21.49 -6.73
C PHE A 21 17.09 20.06 -6.61
N ASP A 22 18.13 19.87 -5.79
CA ASP A 22 18.45 18.53 -5.30
C ASP A 22 17.21 18.07 -4.54
N ALA A 23 16.44 17.19 -5.17
CA ALA A 23 15.16 16.75 -4.65
C ALA A 23 15.32 16.05 -3.29
N ARG A 24 16.55 15.75 -2.83
CA ARG A 24 16.90 15.01 -1.60
C ARG A 24 15.95 13.83 -1.35
N ARG A 25 15.47 13.22 -2.43
CA ARG A 25 14.36 12.28 -2.43
C ARG A 25 14.76 11.01 -1.71
N GLU A 26 15.95 10.51 -1.98
CA GLU A 26 16.52 9.34 -1.33
C GLU A 26 16.75 9.58 0.18
N PRO A 27 17.46 10.64 0.63
CA PRO A 27 17.56 10.96 2.06
C PRO A 27 16.20 11.10 2.75
N TYR A 28 15.23 11.73 2.10
CA TYR A 28 13.89 11.90 2.64
C TYR A 28 13.12 10.57 2.72
N ALA A 29 13.16 9.76 1.67
CA ALA A 29 12.57 8.43 1.65
C ALA A 29 13.20 7.52 2.72
N GLN A 30 14.50 7.65 2.94
CA GLN A 30 15.21 6.91 3.98
C GLN A 30 14.80 7.38 5.39
N ALA A 31 14.69 8.69 5.61
CA ALA A 31 14.21 9.23 6.88
C ALA A 31 12.76 8.80 7.20
N LEU A 32 11.92 8.68 6.18
CA LEU A 32 10.53 8.24 6.34
C LEU A 32 10.34 6.72 6.36
N ARG A 33 11.37 5.92 6.07
CA ARG A 33 11.22 4.46 5.88
C ARG A 33 10.52 3.79 7.07
N GLY A 34 10.90 4.16 8.30
CA GLY A 34 10.29 3.62 9.53
C GLY A 34 8.85 4.07 9.79
N LEU A 35 8.45 5.25 9.29
CA LEU A 35 7.11 5.80 9.45
C LEU A 35 6.18 5.44 8.29
N ARG A 36 6.72 4.97 7.16
CA ARG A 36 5.98 4.74 5.93
C ARG A 36 4.75 3.83 6.11
N PRO A 37 4.82 2.68 6.82
CA PRO A 37 3.64 1.86 7.04
C PRO A 37 2.52 2.61 7.76
N GLN A 38 2.85 3.29 8.88
CA GLN A 38 1.88 4.07 9.64
C GLN A 38 1.25 5.19 8.80
N LEU A 39 2.05 5.93 8.04
CA LEU A 39 1.55 7.03 7.21
C LEU A 39 0.62 6.53 6.09
N LEU A 40 0.95 5.40 5.46
CA LEU A 40 0.11 4.79 4.45
C LEU A 40 -1.19 4.24 5.05
N GLU A 41 -1.11 3.60 6.21
CA GLU A 41 -2.29 3.12 6.93
C GLU A 41 -3.27 4.27 7.23
N GLU A 42 -2.76 5.37 7.80
CA GLU A 42 -3.58 6.54 8.09
C GLU A 42 -4.14 7.18 6.81
N GLN A 43 -3.35 7.27 5.73
CA GLN A 43 -3.83 7.77 4.45
C GLN A 43 -4.98 6.92 3.90
N VAL A 44 -4.90 5.60 3.98
CA VAL A 44 -5.96 4.69 3.53
C VAL A 44 -7.21 4.83 4.43
N LYS A 45 -7.04 5.02 5.74
CA LYS A 45 -8.15 5.26 6.69
C LYS A 45 -8.91 6.56 6.43
N LEU A 46 -8.31 7.55 5.76
CA LEU A 46 -9.04 8.75 5.33
C LEU A 46 -10.15 8.45 4.31
N ASN A 47 -10.19 7.23 3.76
CA ASN A 47 -11.19 6.76 2.81
C ASN A 47 -11.32 7.67 1.58
N ASP A 48 -10.19 8.26 1.16
CA ASP A 48 -10.04 8.95 -0.12
C ASP A 48 -9.24 8.04 -1.07
N PRO A 49 -9.92 7.17 -1.83
CA PRO A 49 -9.23 6.23 -2.71
C PRO A 49 -8.48 6.94 -3.85
N GLY A 50 -8.95 8.13 -4.27
CA GLY A 50 -8.29 8.91 -5.33
C GLY A 50 -6.93 9.43 -4.86
N ALA A 51 -6.91 10.10 -3.71
CA ALA A 51 -5.67 10.59 -3.10
C ALA A 51 -4.72 9.45 -2.73
N SER A 52 -5.25 8.36 -2.17
CA SER A 52 -4.44 7.21 -1.76
C SER A 52 -3.77 6.53 -2.96
N LEU A 53 -4.52 6.26 -4.04
CA LEU A 53 -3.94 5.69 -5.26
C LEU A 53 -2.94 6.65 -5.91
N TYR A 54 -3.21 7.96 -5.92
CA TYR A 54 -2.26 8.94 -6.44
C TYR A 54 -0.94 8.92 -5.65
N LEU A 55 -1.00 8.91 -4.32
CA LEU A 55 0.17 8.83 -3.46
C LEU A 55 0.96 7.54 -3.70
N LEU A 56 0.28 6.39 -3.73
CA LEU A 56 0.92 5.08 -3.96
C LEU A 56 1.63 5.04 -5.31
N ASN A 57 0.99 5.50 -6.38
CA ASN A 57 1.60 5.55 -7.72
C ASN A 57 2.79 6.53 -7.77
N SER A 58 2.72 7.65 -7.04
CA SER A 58 3.83 8.60 -6.92
C SER A 58 5.03 8.00 -6.19
N LEU A 59 4.78 7.26 -5.10
CA LEU A 59 5.82 6.55 -4.36
C LEU A 59 6.43 5.40 -5.17
N ALA A 60 5.61 4.73 -5.99
CA ALA A 60 6.03 3.62 -6.84
C ALA A 60 6.77 4.03 -8.13
N GLN A 61 7.13 5.31 -8.31
CA GLN A 61 7.85 5.78 -9.50
C GLN A 61 9.19 5.06 -9.73
N ASP A 62 9.86 4.59 -8.67
CA ASP A 62 11.10 3.80 -8.79
C ASP A 62 10.85 2.28 -8.82
N GLY A 63 9.58 1.87 -8.80
CA GLY A 63 9.17 0.49 -8.68
C GLY A 63 8.19 0.28 -7.54
N TRP A 64 7.39 -0.77 -7.71
CA TRP A 64 6.50 -1.25 -6.67
C TRP A 64 7.25 -2.12 -5.69
N ASP A 65 6.97 -1.91 -4.41
CA ASP A 65 7.42 -2.76 -3.31
C ASP A 65 6.21 -3.48 -2.66
N GLY A 66 6.46 -4.46 -1.81
CA GLY A 66 5.43 -5.27 -1.18
C GLY A 66 4.49 -4.45 -0.30
N LEU A 67 5.02 -3.43 0.37
CA LEU A 67 4.24 -2.52 1.21
C LEU A 67 3.25 -1.69 0.38
N LEU A 68 3.70 -1.10 -0.72
CA LEU A 68 2.86 -0.29 -1.61
C LEU A 68 1.77 -1.14 -2.26
N ARG A 69 2.10 -2.37 -2.70
CA ARG A 69 1.10 -3.31 -3.24
C ARG A 69 0.07 -3.74 -2.19
N TYR A 70 0.49 -3.93 -0.94
CA TYR A 70 -0.44 -4.22 0.15
C TYR A 70 -1.45 -3.08 0.34
N TYR A 71 -0.98 -1.84 0.44
CA TYR A 71 -1.88 -0.69 0.62
C TYR A 71 -2.70 -0.37 -0.64
N GLU A 72 -2.23 -0.67 -1.85
CA GLU A 72 -3.06 -0.63 -3.06
C GLU A 72 -4.28 -1.55 -2.92
N GLY A 73 -4.06 -2.77 -2.41
CA GLY A 73 -5.14 -3.70 -2.10
C GLY A 73 -6.09 -3.18 -1.03
N GLU A 74 -5.57 -2.61 0.06
CA GLU A 74 -6.38 -2.02 1.12
C GLU A 74 -7.24 -0.86 0.63
N VAL A 75 -6.75 -0.02 -0.29
CA VAL A 75 -7.55 1.07 -0.89
C VAL A 75 -8.75 0.49 -1.64
N TYR A 76 -8.55 -0.52 -2.48
CA TYR A 76 -9.66 -1.16 -3.20
C TYR A 76 -10.62 -1.87 -2.24
N ARG A 77 -10.09 -2.57 -1.23
CA ARG A 77 -10.91 -3.24 -0.20
C ARG A 77 -11.79 -2.25 0.56
N MET A 78 -11.27 -1.07 0.92
CA MET A 78 -12.04 -0.06 1.65
C MET A 78 -13.03 0.69 0.76
N ARG A 79 -12.71 0.89 -0.53
CA ARG A 79 -13.62 1.52 -1.48
C ARG A 79 -14.84 0.64 -1.80
N ASP A 80 -14.66 -0.68 -1.84
CA ASP A 80 -15.71 -1.70 -2.03
C ASP A 80 -16.66 -1.42 -3.22
N GLY A 81 -16.10 -0.89 -4.32
CA GLY A 81 -16.83 -0.62 -5.55
C GLY A 81 -16.86 -1.84 -6.50
N PRO A 82 -17.63 -1.76 -7.60
CA PRO A 82 -17.63 -2.79 -8.63
C PRO A 82 -16.21 -3.09 -9.14
N GLY A 83 -15.82 -4.37 -9.11
CA GLY A 83 -14.49 -4.82 -9.54
C GLY A 83 -13.35 -4.56 -8.55
N ASP A 84 -13.64 -4.05 -7.34
CA ASP A 84 -12.59 -3.79 -6.35
C ASP A 84 -12.11 -5.04 -5.64
N ALA A 85 -12.97 -6.06 -5.49
CA ALA A 85 -12.56 -7.33 -4.92
C ALA A 85 -11.44 -7.99 -5.74
N GLU A 86 -11.57 -7.99 -7.07
CA GLU A 86 -10.58 -8.53 -8.00
C GLU A 86 -9.30 -7.70 -8.01
N ARG A 87 -9.42 -6.36 -7.97
CA ARG A 87 -8.27 -5.46 -7.90
C ARG A 87 -7.50 -5.61 -6.59
N ALA A 88 -8.20 -5.70 -5.46
CA ALA A 88 -7.60 -5.97 -4.17
C ALA A 88 -6.88 -7.33 -4.16
N SER A 89 -7.55 -8.38 -4.66
CA SER A 89 -6.96 -9.72 -4.78
C SER A 89 -5.66 -9.72 -5.60
N THR A 90 -5.68 -9.03 -6.75
CA THR A 90 -4.50 -8.88 -7.62
C THR A 90 -3.37 -8.13 -6.92
N ALA A 91 -3.68 -7.05 -6.21
CA ALA A 91 -2.69 -6.26 -5.47
C ALA A 91 -2.08 -7.07 -4.30
N TYR A 92 -2.89 -7.84 -3.56
CA TYR A 92 -2.37 -8.70 -2.49
C TYR A 92 -1.50 -9.83 -3.04
N ALA A 93 -1.87 -10.45 -4.17
CA ALA A 93 -1.04 -11.45 -4.83
C ALA A 93 0.32 -10.87 -5.26
N ALA A 94 0.33 -9.65 -5.81
CA ALA A 94 1.56 -8.94 -6.13
C ALA A 94 2.38 -8.63 -4.86
N ALA A 95 1.74 -8.18 -3.78
CA ALA A 95 2.40 -7.87 -2.53
C ALA A 95 3.17 -9.08 -1.98
N VAL A 96 2.51 -10.24 -1.82
CA VAL A 96 3.13 -11.45 -1.23
C VAL A 96 4.23 -12.06 -2.10
N SER A 97 4.36 -11.66 -3.36
CA SER A 97 5.47 -12.05 -4.24
C SER A 97 6.73 -11.21 -4.07
N LEU A 98 6.66 -10.11 -3.31
CA LEU A 98 7.77 -9.18 -3.09
C LEU A 98 8.43 -9.41 -1.71
N PRO A 99 9.75 -9.20 -1.57
CA PRO A 99 10.48 -9.57 -0.35
C PRO A 99 10.10 -8.77 0.90
N ASP A 100 9.57 -7.56 0.73
CA ASP A 100 9.25 -6.59 1.79
C ASP A 100 7.74 -6.56 2.12
N ALA A 101 6.99 -7.58 1.69
CA ALA A 101 5.57 -7.70 1.99
C ALA A 101 5.33 -7.69 3.52
N PRO A 102 4.42 -6.84 4.03
CA PRO A 102 4.03 -6.92 5.43
C PRO A 102 3.28 -8.26 5.68
N PRO A 103 3.38 -8.87 6.87
CA PRO A 103 2.68 -10.12 7.18
C PRO A 103 1.18 -10.06 6.85
N GLN A 104 0.55 -8.91 7.08
CA GLN A 104 -0.87 -8.66 6.82
C GLN A 104 -1.25 -8.85 5.34
N ALA A 105 -0.30 -8.73 4.39
CA ALA A 105 -0.53 -9.03 2.99
C ALA A 105 -0.87 -10.52 2.78
N HIS A 106 -0.20 -11.43 3.48
CA HIS A 106 -0.50 -12.86 3.44
C HIS A 106 -1.88 -13.18 4.02
N ARG A 107 -2.28 -12.49 5.09
CA ARG A 107 -3.63 -12.60 5.65
C ARG A 107 -4.69 -12.15 4.64
N ALA A 108 -4.51 -10.97 4.06
CA ALA A 108 -5.45 -10.41 3.09
C ALA A 108 -5.54 -11.26 1.81
N HIS A 109 -4.40 -11.71 1.28
CA HIS A 109 -4.35 -12.61 0.14
C HIS A 109 -5.05 -13.95 0.43
N GLY A 110 -4.81 -14.52 1.61
CA GLY A 110 -5.47 -15.75 2.04
C GLY A 110 -6.99 -15.64 2.05
N TYR A 111 -7.53 -14.58 2.65
CA TYR A 111 -8.97 -14.33 2.64
C TYR A 111 -9.53 -14.07 1.24
N ALA A 112 -8.81 -13.34 0.39
CA ALA A 112 -9.22 -13.11 -1.00
C ALA A 112 -9.33 -14.43 -1.79
N LEU A 113 -8.35 -15.33 -1.63
CA LEU A 113 -8.34 -16.66 -2.24
C LEU A 113 -9.48 -17.55 -1.71
N LEU A 114 -9.72 -17.56 -0.40
CA LEU A 114 -10.84 -18.29 0.20
C LEU A 114 -12.19 -17.82 -0.37
N LYS A 115 -12.38 -16.49 -0.48
CA LYS A 115 -13.59 -15.91 -1.08
C LYS A 115 -13.75 -16.28 -2.56
N ALA A 116 -12.65 -16.43 -3.29
CA ALA A 116 -12.61 -16.87 -4.68
C ALA A 116 -12.75 -18.41 -4.85
N GLY A 117 -12.83 -19.18 -3.76
CA GLY A 117 -12.93 -20.65 -3.79
C GLY A 117 -11.60 -21.39 -3.92
N ALA A 118 -10.47 -20.69 -3.99
CA ALA A 118 -9.12 -21.26 -4.02
C ALA A 118 -8.68 -21.66 -2.59
N ARG A 119 -9.33 -22.70 -2.06
CA ARG A 119 -9.27 -23.03 -0.63
C ARG A 119 -7.86 -23.39 -0.13
N GLU A 120 -7.14 -24.25 -0.85
CA GLU A 120 -5.82 -24.70 -0.43
C GLU A 120 -4.79 -23.58 -0.48
N ASP A 121 -4.78 -22.79 -1.56
CA ASP A 121 -3.89 -21.63 -1.69
C ASP A 121 -4.21 -20.58 -0.61
N GLY A 122 -5.51 -20.36 -0.34
CA GLY A 122 -5.95 -19.45 0.72
C GLY A 122 -5.43 -19.89 2.10
N LYS A 123 -5.56 -21.18 2.43
CA LYS A 123 -4.99 -21.75 3.66
C LYS A 123 -3.47 -21.67 3.69
N ALA A 124 -2.78 -21.90 2.57
CA ALA A 124 -1.32 -21.77 2.51
C ALA A 124 -0.87 -20.34 2.83
N SER A 125 -1.54 -19.33 2.28
CA SER A 125 -1.24 -17.92 2.58
C SER A 125 -1.54 -17.57 4.05
N LEU A 126 -2.63 -18.09 4.62
CA LEU A 126 -2.94 -17.90 6.04
C LEU A 126 -1.94 -18.57 6.99
N ARG A 127 -1.41 -19.76 6.65
CA ARG A 127 -0.31 -20.38 7.40
C ARG A 127 0.94 -19.50 7.36
N ARG A 128 1.27 -18.96 6.18
CA ARG A 128 2.41 -18.05 6.04
C ARG A 128 2.26 -16.78 6.89
N TYR A 129 1.04 -16.25 7.03
CA TYR A 129 0.78 -15.15 7.94
C TYR A 129 1.12 -15.50 9.40
N LEU A 130 0.70 -16.66 9.89
CA LEU A 130 0.99 -17.12 11.25
C LEU A 130 2.49 -17.38 11.48
N GLU A 131 3.22 -17.86 10.47
CA GLU A 131 4.69 -18.00 10.54
C GLU A 131 5.39 -16.64 10.70
N LEU A 132 4.89 -15.61 10.01
CA LEU A 132 5.48 -14.27 10.02
C LEU A 132 5.06 -13.43 11.23
N ALA A 133 3.88 -13.69 11.79
CA ALA A 133 3.30 -12.96 12.90
C ALA A 133 2.62 -13.92 13.91
N PRO A 134 3.39 -14.76 14.61
CA PRO A 134 2.83 -15.77 15.51
C PRO A 134 2.07 -15.16 16.70
N ASP A 135 2.47 -13.96 17.14
CA ASP A 135 1.86 -13.25 18.26
C ASP A 135 0.76 -12.25 17.81
N ALA A 136 0.27 -12.37 16.57
CA ALA A 136 -0.80 -11.50 16.09
C ALA A 136 -2.07 -11.67 16.93
N SER A 137 -2.76 -10.57 17.23
CA SER A 137 -3.97 -10.60 18.06
C SER A 137 -5.12 -11.40 17.46
N ASP A 138 -5.10 -11.60 16.14
CA ASP A 138 -6.05 -12.39 15.38
C ASP A 138 -5.58 -13.84 15.11
N ALA A 139 -4.42 -14.27 15.63
CA ALA A 139 -3.82 -15.58 15.32
C ALA A 139 -4.79 -16.75 15.58
N ALA A 140 -5.45 -16.78 16.74
CA ALA A 140 -6.43 -17.82 17.08
C ALA A 140 -7.62 -17.87 16.11
N MET A 141 -8.04 -16.73 15.56
CA MET A 141 -9.10 -16.67 14.53
C MET A 141 -8.61 -17.26 13.20
N ILE A 142 -7.35 -17.01 12.84
CA ILE A 142 -6.75 -17.58 11.64
C ILE A 142 -6.58 -19.10 11.78
N GLU A 143 -6.10 -19.58 12.92
CA GLU A 143 -6.01 -21.00 13.22
C GLU A 143 -7.37 -21.70 13.12
N PHE A 144 -8.42 -21.10 13.68
CA PHE A 144 -9.77 -21.60 13.51
C PHE A 144 -10.16 -21.69 12.03
N THR A 145 -9.89 -20.65 11.25
CA THR A 145 -10.18 -20.61 9.80
C THR A 145 -9.45 -21.73 9.04
N LEU A 146 -8.23 -22.09 9.44
CA LEU A 146 -7.45 -23.16 8.82
C LEU A 146 -8.04 -24.56 9.06
N ASN A 147 -8.75 -24.75 10.17
CA ASN A 147 -9.33 -26.02 10.59
C ASN A 147 -10.73 -26.29 10.01
N GLN A 148 -11.38 -25.26 9.47
CA GLN A 148 -12.67 -25.37 8.80
C GLN A 148 -12.52 -25.93 7.38
#